data_AF-A0A3M1KVY2-F1
#
_entry.id   AF-A0A3M1KVY2-F1
#
_cell.length_a   1.000
_cell.length_b   1.000
_cell.length_c   1.000
_cell.angle_alpha   90.00
_cell.angle_beta   90.00
_cell.angle_gamma   90.00
#
_symmetry.space_group_name_H-M   'P 1'
#
loop_
_entity.id
_entity.type
_entity.pdbx_description
1 polymer ?
#
loop_
_entity_poly.entity_id
_entity_poly.type
_entity_poly.pdbx_seq_one_letter_code
_entity_poly.pdbx_strand_id
1 'polypeptide(L)'
;LATIESLGIRPVDRREFIDLYYDKKRFRKDEDYTQRYLAAEKTFLAKVAEITDGRMVNIFLDYVGVPVLRATLKALAREGVVATAGWKEGMMIEIVRASECIARHQHIHTHYARYSQGLAAVAFAEEHGWLPPVDDYVYPFDEVPQMFEDYHQGKLGWFPIFAVNA
;
A
#
# COMPACT_ATOMS: atom_id res chain seq x y z
N LEU A 1 -7.57 -10.49 6.02
CA LEU A 1 -6.27 -11.21 6.13
C LEU A 1 -6.33 -12.52 5.36
N ALA A 2 -7.34 -13.37 5.58
CA ALA A 2 -7.52 -14.65 4.86
C ALA A 2 -7.40 -14.57 3.32
N THR A 3 -8.02 -13.57 2.68
CA THR A 3 -7.90 -13.38 1.21
C THR A 3 -6.46 -13.10 0.76
N ILE A 4 -5.67 -12.41 1.57
CA ILE A 4 -4.25 -12.12 1.26
C ILE A 4 -3.44 -13.42 1.39
N GLU A 5 -3.72 -14.22 2.43
CA GLU A 5 -3.09 -15.53 2.65
C GLU A 5 -3.39 -16.52 1.53
N SER A 6 -4.64 -16.56 1.05
CA SER A 6 -5.03 -17.43 -0.07
C SER A 6 -4.33 -17.07 -1.37
N LEU A 7 -3.82 -15.84 -1.49
CA LEU A 7 -3.01 -15.38 -2.63
C LEU A 7 -1.51 -15.66 -2.45
N GLY A 8 -1.12 -16.41 -1.41
CA GLY A 8 0.28 -16.75 -1.12
C GLY A 8 1.08 -15.60 -0.52
N ILE A 9 0.42 -14.51 -0.11
CA ILE A 9 1.05 -13.35 0.50
C ILE A 9 0.93 -13.49 2.02
N ARG A 10 2.03 -13.30 2.75
CA ARG A 10 1.98 -13.23 4.22
C ARG A 10 1.37 -11.89 4.64
N PRO A 11 0.15 -11.86 5.19
CA PRO A 11 -0.46 -10.61 5.59
C PRO A 11 0.19 -10.09 6.88
N VAL A 12 0.10 -8.78 7.08
CA VAL A 12 0.38 -8.14 8.37
C VAL A 12 -0.84 -7.32 8.75
N ASP A 13 -1.33 -7.49 9.97
CA ASP A 13 -2.51 -6.75 10.44
C ASP A 13 -2.12 -5.32 10.81
N ARG A 14 -2.56 -4.36 10.00
CA ARG A 14 -2.31 -2.93 10.24
C ARG A 14 -2.88 -2.44 11.58
N ARG A 15 -3.90 -3.11 12.13
CA ARG A 15 -4.51 -2.71 13.41
C ARG A 15 -3.51 -2.76 14.57
N GLU A 16 -2.47 -3.58 14.47
CA GLU A 16 -1.37 -3.66 15.46
C GLU A 16 -0.56 -2.35 15.56
N PHE A 17 -0.61 -1.51 14.53
CA PHE A 17 0.09 -0.22 14.46
C PHE A 17 -0.83 0.84 13.84
N ILE A 18 -2.06 0.93 14.32
CA ILE A 18 -3.10 1.83 13.77
C ILE A 18 -2.70 3.31 13.80
N ASP A 19 -1.91 3.72 14.78
CA ASP A 19 -1.39 5.08 14.94
C ASP A 19 -0.17 5.38 14.03
N LEU A 20 0.22 4.45 13.14
CA LEU A 20 1.28 4.65 12.14
C LEU A 20 0.79 5.55 10.98
N TYR A 21 0.43 6.77 11.32
CA TYR A 21 -0.02 7.80 10.40
C TYR A 21 0.66 9.10 10.81
N TYR A 22 1.72 9.50 10.10
CA TYR A 22 2.54 10.66 10.43
C TYR A 22 1.90 11.97 9.95
N ASP A 23 1.59 12.85 10.90
CA ASP A 23 1.20 14.23 10.70
C ASP A 23 2.27 15.13 11.31
N LYS A 24 3.02 15.84 10.46
CA LYS A 24 4.14 16.70 10.85
C LYS A 24 3.74 17.81 11.84
N LYS A 25 2.52 18.34 11.74
CA LYS A 25 2.06 19.44 12.60
C LYS A 25 1.71 18.91 13.98
N ARG A 26 0.94 17.81 14.04
CA ARG A 26 0.57 17.17 15.30
C ARG A 26 1.78 16.60 16.01
N PHE A 27 2.67 15.90 15.29
CA PHE A 27 3.89 15.34 15.85
C PHE A 27 4.79 16.36 16.56
N ARG A 28 4.72 17.64 16.16
CA ARG A 28 5.50 18.72 16.79
C ARG A 28 4.81 19.38 17.99
N LYS A 29 3.49 19.26 18.11
CA LYS A 29 2.68 20.08 19.02
C LYS A 29 1.85 19.29 20.02
N ASP A 30 1.62 18.01 19.74
CA ASP A 30 0.75 17.11 20.50
C ASP A 30 1.64 15.94 20.99
N GLU A 31 2.03 16.01 22.26
CA GLU A 31 2.93 15.05 22.88
C GLU A 31 2.30 13.65 22.93
N ASP A 32 1.02 13.56 23.27
CA ASP A 32 0.30 12.28 23.34
C ASP A 32 0.24 11.61 21.97
N TYR A 33 -0.05 12.37 20.92
CA TYR A 33 -0.01 11.88 19.55
C TYR A 33 1.40 11.40 19.15
N THR A 34 2.44 12.14 19.52
CA THR A 34 3.82 11.75 19.26
C THR A 34 4.18 10.44 19.94
N GLN A 35 3.79 10.25 21.21
CA GLN A 35 4.05 8.99 21.92
C GLN A 35 3.32 7.81 21.27
N ARG A 36 2.05 7.97 20.89
CA ARG A 36 1.29 6.93 20.18
C ARG A 36 1.90 6.59 18.83
N TYR A 37 2.28 7.60 18.04
CA TYR A 37 2.94 7.37 16.75
C TYR A 37 4.26 6.62 16.93
N LEU A 38 5.11 7.02 17.88
CA LEU A 38 6.40 6.37 18.12
C LEU A 38 6.23 4.93 18.60
N ALA A 39 5.21 4.66 19.42
CA ALA A 39 4.87 3.29 19.85
C ALA A 39 4.42 2.42 18.66
N ALA A 40 3.57 2.96 17.77
CA ALA A 40 3.15 2.26 16.56
C ALA A 40 4.32 2.04 15.57
N GLU A 41 5.18 3.04 15.39
CA GLU A 41 6.38 2.94 14.55
C GLU A 41 7.34 1.86 15.07
N LYS A 42 7.57 1.82 16.39
CA LYS A 42 8.37 0.77 17.02
C LYS A 42 7.77 -0.62 16.81
N THR A 43 6.45 -0.76 16.97
CA THR A 43 5.73 -2.02 16.79
C THR A 43 5.84 -2.52 15.35
N PHE A 44 5.62 -1.62 14.38
CA PHE A 44 5.79 -1.92 12.97
C PHE A 44 7.22 -2.36 12.63
N LEU A 45 8.23 -1.63 13.08
CA LEU A 45 9.63 -1.97 12.81
C LEU A 45 10.04 -3.31 13.44
N ALA A 46 9.57 -3.58 14.66
CA ALA A 46 9.79 -4.87 15.30
C ALA A 46 9.14 -6.02 14.50
N LYS A 47 7.92 -5.81 14.00
CA LYS A 47 7.21 -6.79 13.17
C LYS A 47 7.93 -7.06 11.85
N VAL A 48 8.42 -6.01 11.19
CA VAL A 48 9.23 -6.13 9.97
C VAL A 48 10.51 -6.91 10.26
N ALA A 49 11.23 -6.57 11.33
CA ALA A 49 12.45 -7.26 11.71
C ALA A 49 12.19 -8.73 12.03
N GLU A 50 11.12 -9.05 12.75
CA GLU A 50 10.70 -10.44 13.02
C GLU A 50 10.47 -11.23 11.72
N ILE A 51 9.68 -10.67 10.79
CA ILE A 51 9.31 -11.35 9.54
C ILE A 51 10.51 -11.52 8.59
N THR A 52 11.51 -10.64 8.68
CA THR A 52 12.65 -10.57 7.77
C THR A 52 13.95 -11.10 8.39
N ASP A 53 13.90 -11.66 9.60
CA ASP A 53 15.08 -12.07 10.38
C ASP A 53 16.09 -10.92 10.54
N GLY A 54 15.59 -9.70 10.75
CA GLY A 54 16.37 -8.48 10.90
C GLY A 54 16.94 -7.90 9.60
N ARG A 55 16.66 -8.50 8.43
CA ARG A 55 17.17 -8.02 7.14
C ARG A 55 16.47 -6.77 6.60
N MET A 56 15.29 -6.45 7.14
CA MET A 56 14.45 -5.34 6.70
C MET A 56 13.94 -5.53 5.26
N VAL A 57 13.18 -4.57 4.73
CA VAL A 57 12.47 -4.72 3.46
C VAL A 57 13.35 -4.31 2.28
N ASN A 58 13.49 -5.16 1.27
CA ASN A 58 14.25 -4.81 0.05
C ASN A 58 13.45 -3.92 -0.90
N ILE A 59 12.14 -4.14 -1.04
CA ILE A 59 11.27 -3.40 -1.95
C ILE A 59 9.97 -3.06 -1.24
N PHE A 60 9.67 -1.78 -1.12
CA PHE A 60 8.34 -1.29 -0.75
C PHE A 60 7.54 -0.91 -1.99
N LEU A 61 6.29 -1.39 -2.07
CA LEU A 61 5.29 -0.91 -2.99
C LEU A 61 4.33 0.02 -2.22
N ASP A 62 4.47 1.34 -2.42
CA ASP A 62 3.71 2.34 -1.67
C ASP A 62 2.64 3.02 -2.56
N TYR A 63 1.39 2.86 -2.15
CA TYR A 63 0.21 3.48 -2.77
C TYR A 63 -0.49 4.47 -1.83
N VAL A 64 0.00 4.62 -0.60
CA VAL A 64 -0.59 5.43 0.47
C VAL A 64 0.04 6.83 0.45
N GLY A 65 1.36 6.91 0.48
CA GLY A 65 2.11 8.16 0.42
C GLY A 65 2.48 8.76 1.78
N VAL A 66 2.32 10.08 1.92
CA VAL A 66 2.98 10.91 2.94
C VAL A 66 2.92 10.37 4.38
N PRO A 67 1.77 9.91 4.92
CA PRO A 67 1.68 9.55 6.33
C PRO A 67 2.50 8.32 6.73
N VAL A 68 2.81 7.43 5.79
CA VAL A 68 3.52 6.17 6.09
C VAL A 68 4.98 6.19 5.63
N LEU A 69 5.35 7.10 4.73
CA LEU A 69 6.69 7.16 4.14
C LEU A 69 7.82 7.16 5.18
N ARG A 70 7.65 7.88 6.28
CA ARG A 70 8.66 7.92 7.35
C ARG A 70 8.96 6.54 7.93
N ALA A 71 7.92 5.72 8.15
CA ALA A 71 8.07 4.36 8.63
C ALA A 71 8.61 3.44 7.52
N THR A 72 8.14 3.62 6.28
CA THR A 72 8.66 2.94 5.09
C THR A 72 10.18 3.07 4.98
N LEU A 73 10.72 4.29 5.06
CA LEU A 73 12.17 4.52 4.93
C LEU A 73 12.99 3.94 6.08
N LYS A 74 12.42 3.85 7.29
CA LYS A 74 13.09 3.20 8.43
C LYS A 74 13.05 1.67 8.35
N ALA A 75 12.02 1.13 7.73
CA ALA A 75 11.84 -0.29 7.51
C ALA A 75 12.57 -0.80 6.26
N LEU A 76 13.12 0.11 5.45
CA LEU A 76 13.82 -0.22 4.22
C LEU A 76 15.25 -0.67 4.52
N ALA A 77 15.66 -1.76 3.89
CA ALA A 77 17.02 -2.27 3.95
C ALA A 77 17.97 -1.33 3.20
N ARG A 78 19.26 -1.39 3.55
CA ARG A 78 20.32 -0.77 2.75
C ARG A 78 20.21 -1.24 1.29
N GLU A 79 20.39 -0.31 0.35
CA GLU A 79 20.22 -0.52 -1.10
C GLU A 79 18.80 -0.88 -1.55
N GLY A 80 17.82 -0.76 -0.63
CA GLY A 80 16.42 -1.03 -0.92
C GLY A 80 15.76 -0.01 -1.84
N VAL A 81 14.60 -0.39 -2.35
CA VAL A 81 13.79 0.36 -3.31
C VAL A 81 12.46 0.73 -2.69
N VAL A 82 12.07 2.00 -2.80
CA VAL A 82 10.67 2.43 -2.64
C VAL A 82 10.11 2.68 -4.03
N ALA A 83 9.14 1.86 -4.43
CA ALA A 83 8.39 2.04 -5.66
C ALA A 83 7.00 2.59 -5.33
N THR A 84 6.64 3.73 -5.91
CA THR A 84 5.35 4.38 -5.68
C THR A 84 4.54 4.45 -6.97
N ALA A 85 3.23 4.19 -6.88
CA ALA A 85 2.31 4.35 -7.99
C ALA A 85 0.96 5.00 -7.61
N GLY A 86 0.82 5.43 -6.35
CA GLY A 86 -0.36 6.12 -5.85
C GLY A 86 0.00 7.10 -4.74
N TRP A 87 -0.92 8.02 -4.46
CA TRP A 87 -0.75 9.10 -3.48
C TRP A 87 -2.05 9.33 -2.71
N LYS A 88 -2.67 8.24 -2.25
CA LYS A 88 -4.00 8.26 -1.62
C LYS A 88 -4.11 9.30 -0.50
N GLU A 89 -3.06 9.42 0.32
CA GLU A 89 -3.02 10.31 1.48
C GLU A 89 -1.99 11.44 1.33
N GLY A 90 -1.58 11.74 0.08
CA GLY A 90 -0.71 12.88 -0.24
C GLY A 90 0.42 12.54 -1.21
N MET A 91 0.72 13.50 -2.10
CA MET A 91 1.72 13.36 -3.17
C MET A 91 3.09 13.97 -2.84
N MET A 92 3.15 14.91 -1.89
CA MET A 92 4.36 15.71 -1.63
C MET A 92 5.22 15.03 -0.57
N ILE A 93 6.29 14.37 -1.01
CA ILE A 93 7.20 13.65 -0.12
C ILE A 93 8.44 14.48 0.24
N GLU A 94 8.90 14.33 1.48
CA GLU A 94 10.15 14.93 1.98
C GLU A 94 11.11 13.81 2.40
N ILE A 95 12.35 13.87 1.92
CA ILE A 95 13.41 12.91 2.27
C ILE A 95 14.65 13.63 2.79
N VAL A 96 15.39 12.96 3.69
CA VAL A 96 16.69 13.46 4.16
C VAL A 96 17.77 12.89 3.25
N ARG A 97 18.21 13.70 2.27
CA ARG A 97 19.20 13.29 1.26
C ARG A 97 20.42 12.57 1.83
N ALA A 98 20.98 13.06 2.93
CA ALA A 98 22.16 12.43 3.54
C ALA A 98 21.89 10.98 3.98
N SER A 99 20.75 10.73 4.62
CA SER A 99 20.34 9.38 5.03
C SER A 99 20.15 8.46 3.83
N GLU A 100 19.44 8.94 2.80
CA GLU A 100 19.19 8.16 1.58
C GLU A 100 20.50 7.84 0.83
N CYS A 101 21.46 8.77 0.81
CA CYS A 101 22.78 8.52 0.22
C CYS A 101 23.59 7.48 1.01
N ILE A 102 23.61 7.57 2.34
CA ILE A 102 24.32 6.62 3.20
C ILE A 102 23.72 5.23 3.02
N ALA A 103 22.39 5.13 3.04
CA ALA A 103 21.67 3.88 2.89
C ALA A 103 21.60 3.36 1.44
N ARG A 104 21.93 4.21 0.45
CA ARG A 104 21.86 3.92 -1.00
C ARG A 104 20.47 3.53 -1.48
N HIS A 105 19.44 4.15 -0.90
CA HIS A 105 18.07 3.87 -1.28
C HIS A 105 17.73 4.41 -2.68
N GLN A 106 16.84 3.70 -3.35
CA GLN A 106 16.32 4.06 -4.66
C GLN A 106 14.84 4.42 -4.55
N HIS A 107 14.43 5.48 -5.22
CA HIS A 107 13.06 5.98 -5.23
C HIS A 107 12.54 5.94 -6.66
N ILE A 108 11.58 5.05 -6.93
CA ILE A 108 11.04 4.80 -8.25
C ILE A 108 9.58 5.25 -8.27
N HIS A 109 9.30 6.35 -8.96
CA HIS A 109 7.95 6.87 -9.10
C HIS A 109 7.42 6.47 -10.47
N THR A 110 6.33 5.71 -10.49
CA THR A 110 5.71 5.21 -11.72
C THR A 110 4.26 5.66 -11.81
N HIS A 111 3.75 5.74 -13.03
CA HIS A 111 2.34 5.98 -13.27
C HIS A 111 1.94 5.17 -14.49
N TYR A 112 0.95 4.28 -14.31
CA TYR A 112 0.53 3.31 -15.31
C TYR A 112 1.67 2.38 -15.78
N ALA A 113 1.40 1.66 -16.87
CA ALA A 113 2.33 0.84 -17.59
C ALA A 113 2.22 1.15 -19.09
N ARG A 114 3.28 0.87 -19.85
CA ARG A 114 3.19 0.87 -21.31
C ARG A 114 2.22 -0.23 -21.76
N TYR A 115 1.61 -0.06 -22.92
CA TYR A 115 0.66 -1.03 -23.47
C TYR A 115 1.24 -2.47 -23.50
N SER A 116 2.48 -2.64 -23.95
CA SER A 116 3.16 -3.95 -23.97
C SER A 116 3.36 -4.56 -22.59
N GLN A 117 3.56 -3.74 -21.55
CA GLN A 117 3.67 -4.22 -20.17
C GLN A 117 2.30 -4.65 -19.65
N GLY A 118 1.22 -3.96 -20.03
CA GLY A 118 -0.15 -4.38 -19.74
C GLY A 118 -0.49 -5.74 -20.35
N LEU A 119 -0.18 -5.95 -21.63
CA LEU A 119 -0.37 -7.24 -22.29
C LEU A 119 0.42 -8.37 -21.61
N ALA A 120 1.68 -8.10 -21.26
CA ALA A 120 2.52 -9.07 -20.55
C ALA A 120 1.96 -9.41 -19.16
N ALA A 121 1.43 -8.43 -18.43
CA ALA A 121 0.81 -8.65 -17.12
C ALA A 121 -0.46 -9.49 -17.21
N VAL A 122 -1.33 -9.24 -18.21
CA VAL A 122 -2.53 -10.07 -18.44
C VAL A 122 -2.15 -11.49 -18.80
N ALA A 123 -1.22 -11.68 -19.75
CA ALA A 123 -0.77 -13.01 -20.16
C ALA A 123 -0.19 -13.80 -18.98
N PHE A 124 0.63 -13.14 -18.14
CA PHE A 124 1.16 -13.76 -16.92
C PHE A 124 0.05 -14.15 -15.95
N ALA A 125 -0.95 -13.29 -15.74
CA ALA A 125 -2.08 -13.54 -14.86
C ALA A 125 -2.92 -14.75 -15.33
N GLU A 126 -3.19 -14.84 -16.63
CA GLU A 126 -3.92 -15.97 -17.22
C GLU A 126 -3.13 -17.29 -17.09
N GLU A 127 -1.83 -17.27 -17.41
CA GLU A 127 -0.95 -18.45 -17.33
C GLU A 127 -0.86 -19.02 -15.90
N HIS A 128 -0.82 -18.14 -14.90
CA HIS A 128 -0.61 -18.52 -13.50
C HIS A 128 -1.93 -18.60 -12.69
N GLY A 129 -3.08 -18.38 -13.34
CA GLY A 129 -4.37 -18.30 -12.66
C GLY A 129 -4.45 -17.19 -11.62
N TRP A 130 -3.66 -16.13 -11.76
CA TRP A 130 -3.64 -14.99 -10.85
C TRP A 130 -4.70 -13.96 -11.26
N LEU A 131 -5.96 -14.40 -11.23
CA LEU A 131 -7.11 -13.57 -11.56
C LEU A 131 -7.69 -12.94 -10.29
N PRO A 132 -8.12 -11.67 -10.36
CA PRO A 132 -8.75 -11.02 -9.22
C PRO A 132 -10.06 -11.73 -8.84
N PRO A 133 -10.38 -11.85 -7.55
CA PRO A 133 -11.72 -12.24 -7.14
C PRO A 133 -12.68 -11.13 -7.57
N VAL A 134 -13.71 -11.50 -8.33
CA VAL A 134 -14.79 -10.58 -8.73
C VAL A 134 -15.93 -10.65 -7.72
N ASP A 135 -16.62 -9.54 -7.53
CA ASP A 135 -17.81 -9.51 -6.68
C ASP A 135 -18.95 -10.33 -7.33
N ASP A 136 -19.75 -11.01 -6.50
CA ASP A 136 -20.84 -11.89 -6.98
C ASP A 136 -21.93 -11.10 -7.74
N TYR A 137 -22.13 -9.84 -7.38
CA TYR A 137 -23.14 -8.98 -8.00
C TYR A 137 -22.54 -8.21 -9.17
N VAL A 138 -23.12 -8.42 -10.35
CA VAL A 138 -22.82 -7.64 -11.55
C VAL A 138 -23.88 -6.56 -11.70
N TYR A 139 -23.48 -5.30 -11.51
CA TYR A 139 -24.40 -4.18 -11.67
C TYR A 139 -24.84 -4.05 -13.15
N PRO A 140 -26.13 -3.93 -13.45
CA PRO A 140 -26.59 -3.41 -14.73
C PRO A 140 -26.07 -2.00 -14.97
N PHE A 141 -25.96 -1.57 -16.22
CA PHE A 141 -25.47 -0.24 -16.56
C PHE A 141 -26.23 0.89 -15.87
N ASP A 142 -27.56 0.76 -15.77
CA ASP A 142 -28.44 1.74 -15.12
C ASP A 142 -28.20 1.85 -13.60
N GLU A 143 -27.56 0.85 -12.99
CA GLU A 143 -27.24 0.81 -11.55
C GLU A 143 -25.79 1.22 -11.24
N VAL A 144 -25.00 1.63 -12.24
CA VAL A 144 -23.64 2.16 -12.01
C VAL A 144 -23.61 3.30 -10.97
N PRO A 145 -24.58 4.23 -10.90
CA PRO A 145 -24.63 5.22 -9.82
C PRO A 145 -24.74 4.58 -8.42
N GLN A 146 -25.53 3.50 -8.29
CA GLN A 146 -25.68 2.77 -7.03
C GLN A 146 -24.39 2.03 -6.67
N MET A 147 -23.68 1.47 -7.66
CA MET A 147 -22.36 0.86 -7.46
C MET A 147 -21.36 1.86 -6.83
N PHE A 148 -21.35 3.12 -7.29
CA PHE A 148 -20.47 4.13 -6.68
C PHE A 148 -20.86 4.45 -5.23
N GLU A 149 -22.15 4.47 -4.90
CA GLU A 149 -22.61 4.68 -3.52
C GLU A 149 -22.23 3.49 -2.63
N ASP A 150 -22.41 2.25 -3.11
CA ASP A 150 -22.02 1.06 -2.37
C ASP A 150 -20.50 0.98 -2.17
N TYR A 151 -19.70 1.41 -3.15
CA TYR A 151 -18.25 1.59 -3.00
C TYR A 151 -17.92 2.59 -1.89
N HIS A 152 -18.58 3.76 -1.90
CA HIS A 152 -18.36 4.80 -0.89
C HIS A 152 -18.69 4.32 0.53
N GLN A 153 -19.74 3.51 0.66
CA GLN A 153 -20.17 2.93 1.93
C GLN A 153 -19.34 1.71 2.35
N GLY A 154 -18.37 1.27 1.55
CA GLY A 154 -17.51 0.12 1.83
C GLY A 154 -18.24 -1.22 1.78
N LYS A 155 -19.33 -1.31 0.99
CA LYS A 155 -20.12 -2.53 0.80
C LYS A 155 -19.60 -3.44 -0.31
N LEU A 156 -18.76 -2.90 -1.19
CA LEU A 156 -18.17 -3.65 -2.32
C LEU A 156 -16.85 -4.29 -1.93
N GLY A 157 -16.48 -5.33 -2.69
CA GLY A 157 -15.16 -5.93 -2.60
C GLY A 157 -14.12 -5.10 -3.34
N TRP A 158 -13.10 -5.78 -3.86
CA TRP A 158 -11.93 -5.12 -4.46
C TRP A 158 -12.14 -4.79 -5.94
N PHE A 159 -12.97 -5.56 -6.64
CA PHE A 159 -13.17 -5.48 -8.09
C PHE A 159 -14.66 -5.53 -8.43
N PRO A 160 -15.40 -4.42 -8.18
CA PRO A 160 -16.79 -4.35 -8.59
C PRO A 160 -16.91 -4.35 -10.11
N ILE A 161 -17.89 -5.07 -10.63
CA ILE A 161 -18.11 -5.27 -12.06
C ILE A 161 -19.52 -4.82 -12.46
N PHE A 162 -19.62 -4.24 -13.65
CA PHE A 162 -20.89 -3.86 -14.26
C PHE A 162 -20.95 -4.35 -15.71
N ALA A 163 -22.17 -4.54 -16.20
CA ALA A 163 -22.43 -5.00 -17.56
C ALA A 163 -23.20 -3.93 -18.35
N VAL A 164 -22.69 -3.60 -19.54
CA VAL A 164 -23.29 -2.56 -20.40
C VAL A 164 -24.58 -3.06 -21.08
N ASN A 165 -24.71 -4.37 -21.29
CA ASN A 165 -25.82 -5.00 -22.03
C ASN A 165 -26.37 -6.26 -21.30
N ALA A 166 -26.52 -6.19 -19.97
CA ALA A 166 -27.11 -7.28 -19.19
C ALA A 166 -28.63 -7.38 -19.37
#